data_AF-A0A1Y1K215-F1
#
_entry.id   AF-A0A1Y1K215-F1
#
_cell.length_a   1.000
_cell.length_b   1.000
_cell.length_c   1.000
_cell.angle_alpha   90.00
_cell.angle_beta   90.00
_cell.angle_gamma   90.00
#
_symmetry.space_group_name_H-M   'P 1'
#
loop_
_entity.id
_entity.type
_entity.pdbx_description
1 polymer ?
#
loop_
_entity_poly.entity_id
_entity_poly.type
_entity_poly.pdbx_seq_one_letter_code
_entity_poly.pdbx_strand_id
1 'polypeptide(L)'
;LDNVLKKSHKLISNETNNRAELYMAILARFNAGKRLNLTQRGSFETRSHLAGLRYDKGTSWHYSPWRNVIGESPGSHFKEYMIRQKRSREMKTEHRKNTTPYKKDLMVPTEQPNFDYGPNAEEGELTKEEFDSEVNRRLHEFQITGK
;
A
#
# COMPACT_ATOMS: atom_id res chain seq x y z
N LEU A 1 -7.53 8.76 -25.22
CA LEU A 1 -6.25 9.50 -25.11
C LEU A 1 -6.49 10.99 -24.76
N ASP A 2 -7.46 11.65 -25.40
CA ASP A 2 -7.82 13.06 -25.18
C ASP A 2 -8.11 13.47 -23.73
N ASN A 3 -8.77 12.62 -22.95
CA ASN A 3 -9.06 12.93 -21.55
C ASN A 3 -7.80 13.01 -20.67
N VAL A 4 -6.73 12.32 -21.06
CA VAL A 4 -5.43 12.35 -20.39
C VAL A 4 -4.67 13.60 -20.79
N LEU A 5 -4.65 13.92 -22.10
CA LEU A 5 -4.03 15.15 -22.63
C LEU A 5 -4.67 16.42 -22.06
N LYS A 6 -6.00 16.45 -21.91
CA LYS A 6 -6.72 17.59 -21.29
C LYS A 6 -6.36 17.84 -19.83
N LYS A 7 -5.86 16.83 -19.12
CA LYS A 7 -5.50 16.88 -17.69
C LYS A 7 -4.00 16.83 -17.44
N SER A 8 -3.17 16.90 -18.49
CA SER A 8 -1.71 16.82 -18.40
C SER A 8 -1.09 17.90 -17.52
N HIS A 9 -1.66 19.11 -17.48
CA HIS A 9 -1.23 20.18 -16.59
C HIS A 9 -1.29 19.81 -15.10
N LYS A 10 -2.21 18.91 -14.70
CA LYS A 10 -2.32 18.35 -13.33
C LYS A 10 -1.28 17.25 -13.03
N LEU A 11 -0.64 16.72 -14.07
CA LEU A 11 0.49 15.79 -13.94
C LEU A 11 1.83 16.54 -13.85
N ILE A 12 1.92 17.71 -14.51
CA ILE A 12 3.13 18.56 -14.56
C ILE A 12 3.26 19.40 -13.29
N SER A 13 2.15 19.98 -12.81
CA SER A 13 2.08 20.42 -11.43
C SER A 13 2.05 19.14 -10.60
N ASN A 14 2.97 18.98 -9.64
CA ASN A 14 3.03 17.85 -8.71
C ASN A 14 1.84 17.90 -7.72
N GLU A 15 0.64 18.15 -8.23
CA GLU A 15 -0.64 17.96 -7.58
C GLU A 15 -1.03 16.50 -7.80
N THR A 16 -0.16 15.57 -7.41
CA THR A 16 -0.64 14.24 -7.17
C THR A 16 -1.67 14.31 -6.06
N ASN A 17 -2.61 13.38 -6.15
CA ASN A 17 -3.85 13.35 -5.41
C ASN A 17 -3.55 12.98 -3.95
N ASN A 18 -2.83 13.83 -3.22
CA ASN A 18 -2.31 13.58 -1.87
C ASN A 18 -3.42 13.02 -0.96
N ARG A 19 -4.67 13.43 -1.18
CA ARG A 19 -5.85 12.88 -0.50
C ARG A 19 -6.12 11.40 -0.82
N ALA A 20 -6.13 11.02 -2.10
CA ALA A 20 -6.32 9.63 -2.51
C ALA A 20 -5.13 8.77 -2.09
N GLU A 21 -3.90 9.25 -2.26
CA GLU A 21 -2.70 8.54 -1.80
C GLU A 21 -2.68 8.37 -0.28
N LEU A 22 -3.05 9.40 0.48
CA LEU A 22 -3.17 9.35 1.93
C LEU A 22 -4.25 8.36 2.37
N TYR A 23 -5.41 8.37 1.71
CA TYR A 23 -6.47 7.40 1.96
C TYR A 23 -5.99 5.98 1.68
N MET A 24 -5.37 5.74 0.51
CA MET A 24 -4.83 4.43 0.13
C MET A 24 -3.74 3.97 1.10
N ALA A 25 -2.91 4.88 1.62
CA ALA A 25 -1.92 4.57 2.64
C ALA A 25 -2.53 4.22 4.01
N ILE A 26 -3.73 4.72 4.33
CA ILE A 26 -4.49 4.33 5.52
C ILE A 26 -5.15 2.96 5.29
N LEU A 27 -5.79 2.76 4.13
CA LEU A 27 -6.43 1.50 3.75
C LEU A 27 -5.43 0.34 3.73
N ALA A 28 -4.24 0.56 3.15
CA ALA A 28 -3.16 -0.41 3.16
C ALA A 28 -2.77 -0.86 4.58
N ARG A 29 -2.78 0.04 5.57
CA ARG A 29 -2.52 -0.33 6.98
C ARG A 29 -3.65 -1.16 7.59
N PHE A 30 -4.90 -0.87 7.25
CA PHE A 30 -6.04 -1.69 7.69
C PHE A 30 -6.03 -3.08 7.03
N ASN A 31 -5.61 -3.17 5.77
CA ASN A 31 -5.45 -4.43 5.05
C ASN A 31 -4.26 -5.25 5.58
N ALA A 32 -3.08 -4.64 5.75
CA ALA A 32 -1.87 -5.32 6.22
C ALA A 32 -1.89 -5.61 7.74
N GLY A 33 -2.63 -4.84 8.53
CA GLY A 33 -2.70 -4.99 9.98
C GLY A 33 -3.54 -6.18 10.47
N LYS A 34 -4.46 -6.70 9.64
CA LYS A 34 -5.20 -7.94 9.91
C LYS A 34 -4.68 -9.05 9.00
N ARG A 35 -3.61 -9.73 9.43
CA ARG A 35 -3.10 -10.95 8.78
C ARG A 35 -4.10 -12.12 8.76
N LEU A 36 -5.17 -12.08 9.57
CA LEU A 36 -5.99 -13.26 9.87
C LEU A 36 -7.37 -13.33 9.20
N ASN A 37 -7.84 -12.31 8.46
CA ASN A 37 -9.20 -12.37 7.90
C ASN A 37 -9.39 -11.53 6.61
N LEU A 38 -8.73 -11.95 5.54
CA LEU A 38 -8.87 -11.35 4.20
C LEU A 38 -10.00 -11.99 3.38
N THR A 39 -10.38 -13.24 3.68
CA THR A 39 -11.25 -14.07 2.84
C THR A 39 -12.73 -13.99 3.22
N GLN A 40 -13.08 -13.41 4.37
CA GLN A 40 -14.48 -13.24 4.75
C GLN A 40 -15.17 -12.23 3.82
N ARG A 41 -16.40 -12.57 3.41
CA ARG A 41 -17.27 -11.68 2.63
C ARG A 41 -17.44 -10.34 3.36
N GLY A 42 -17.32 -9.23 2.62
CA GLY A 42 -17.43 -7.87 3.17
C GLY A 42 -16.21 -7.39 3.97
N SER A 43 -15.14 -8.19 4.08
CA SER A 43 -13.97 -7.83 4.88
C SER A 43 -13.23 -6.61 4.30
N PHE A 44 -13.09 -6.53 2.98
CA PHE A 44 -12.46 -5.39 2.31
C PHE A 44 -13.31 -4.12 2.43
N GLU A 45 -14.62 -4.25 2.23
CA GLU A 45 -15.55 -3.14 2.36
C GLU A 45 -15.49 -2.54 3.78
N THR A 46 -15.55 -3.39 4.81
CA THR A 46 -15.40 -2.95 6.21
C THR A 46 -14.08 -2.21 6.42
N ARG A 47 -12.95 -2.72 5.92
CA ARG A 47 -11.64 -2.06 6.04
C ARG A 47 -11.59 -0.72 5.31
N SER A 48 -12.27 -0.61 4.18
CA SER A 48 -12.40 0.63 3.40
C SER A 48 -13.19 1.68 4.17
N HIS A 49 -14.34 1.30 4.74
CA HIS A 49 -15.14 2.20 5.58
C HIS A 49 -14.36 2.67 6.83
N LEU A 50 -13.65 1.76 7.49
CA LEU A 50 -12.79 2.10 8.63
C LEU A 50 -11.64 3.05 8.25
N ALA A 51 -11.05 2.86 7.06
CA ALA A 51 -10.04 3.77 6.53
C ALA A 51 -10.62 5.17 6.29
N GLY A 52 -11.84 5.26 5.74
CA GLY A 52 -12.56 6.52 5.54
C GLY A 52 -12.83 7.24 6.86
N LEU A 53 -13.37 6.53 7.87
CA LEU A 53 -13.59 7.10 9.20
C LEU A 53 -12.31 7.66 9.83
N ARG A 54 -11.19 6.96 9.67
CA ARG A 54 -9.89 7.42 10.18
C ARG A 54 -9.33 8.59 9.39
N TYR A 55 -9.57 8.64 8.09
CA TYR A 55 -9.16 9.74 7.22
C TYR A 55 -9.92 11.02 7.60
N ASP A 56 -11.24 10.94 7.75
CA ASP A 56 -12.10 12.10 8.04
C ASP A 56 -12.03 12.56 9.50
N LYS A 57 -12.14 11.62 10.46
CA LYS A 57 -12.25 11.94 11.91
C LYS A 57 -10.93 11.78 12.67
N GLY A 58 -9.85 11.44 11.97
CA GLY A 58 -8.54 11.22 12.56
C GLY A 58 -8.45 9.95 13.41
N THR A 59 -7.47 9.87 14.30
CA THR A 59 -7.23 8.66 15.12
C THR A 59 -8.29 8.35 16.14
N SER A 60 -8.92 9.38 16.69
CA SER A 60 -9.94 9.28 17.73
C SER A 60 -11.30 8.85 17.18
N TRP A 61 -11.40 8.48 15.90
CA TRP A 61 -12.66 8.12 15.25
C TRP A 61 -13.44 7.04 16.01
N HIS A 62 -12.76 6.14 16.72
CA HIS A 62 -13.35 5.04 17.49
C HIS A 62 -14.30 5.48 18.62
N TYR A 63 -14.08 6.64 19.24
CA TYR A 63 -14.82 7.04 20.44
C TYR A 63 -16.32 7.26 20.17
N SER A 64 -16.67 7.84 19.03
CA SER A 64 -18.06 8.15 18.69
C SER A 64 -18.87 6.87 18.42
N PRO A 65 -18.45 5.96 17.53
CA PRO A 65 -19.13 4.68 17.34
C PRO A 65 -19.18 3.85 18.62
N TRP A 66 -18.13 3.84 19.43
CA TRP A 66 -18.11 3.08 20.69
C TRP A 66 -19.19 3.56 21.65
N ARG A 67 -19.27 4.88 21.92
CA ARG A 67 -20.31 5.45 22.78
C ARG A 67 -21.71 5.22 22.23
N ASN A 68 -21.88 5.31 20.90
CA ASN A 68 -23.17 5.14 20.27
C ASN A 68 -23.68 3.69 20.36
N VAL A 69 -22.79 2.70 20.27
CA VAL A 69 -23.17 1.27 20.27
C VAL A 69 -23.23 0.71 21.69
N ILE A 70 -22.26 1.04 22.54
CA ILE A 70 -22.11 0.44 23.87
C ILE A 70 -22.73 1.32 24.96
N GLY A 71 -23.00 2.60 24.70
CA GLY A 71 -23.52 3.55 25.69
C GLY A 71 -22.44 4.08 26.65
N GLU A 72 -21.25 3.48 26.64
CA GLU A 72 -20.15 3.82 27.54
C GLU A 72 -18.90 4.30 26.81
N SER A 73 -17.94 4.82 27.56
CA SER A 73 -16.63 5.16 27.00
C SER A 73 -15.72 3.93 26.93
N PRO A 74 -14.79 3.86 25.97
CA PRO A 74 -13.73 2.86 26.01
C PRO A 74 -12.96 2.89 27.35
N GLY A 75 -12.49 1.71 27.77
CA GLY A 75 -11.71 1.55 29.02
C GLY A 75 -10.41 2.37 29.05
N SER A 76 -9.82 2.50 30.25
CA SER A 76 -8.60 3.28 30.50
C SER A 76 -7.43 2.87 29.61
N HIS A 77 -7.14 1.57 29.52
CA HIS A 77 -6.07 1.02 28.70
C HIS A 77 -6.16 1.43 27.22
N PHE A 78 -7.38 1.41 26.66
CA PHE A 78 -7.60 1.84 25.28
C PHE A 78 -7.37 3.35 25.13
N LYS A 79 -7.86 4.16 26.08
CA LYS A 79 -7.64 5.60 26.09
C LYS A 79 -6.14 5.94 26.18
N GLU A 80 -5.40 5.28 27.05
CA GLU A 80 -3.95 5.44 27.20
C GLU A 80 -3.21 5.06 25.92
N TYR A 81 -3.58 3.95 25.29
CA TYR A 81 -3.04 3.56 23.98
C TYR A 81 -3.26 4.65 22.92
N MET A 82 -4.46 5.23 22.87
CA MET A 82 -4.80 6.30 21.93
C MET A 82 -4.01 7.59 22.20
N ILE A 83 -3.83 7.95 23.48
CA ILE A 83 -3.00 9.09 23.88
C ILE A 83 -1.55 8.86 23.45
N ARG A 84 -0.99 7.66 23.69
CA ARG A 84 0.37 7.31 23.27
C ARG A 84 0.55 7.39 21.75
N GLN A 85 -0.44 6.91 20.98
CA GLN A 85 -0.45 7.03 19.53
C GLN A 85 -0.47 8.48 19.06
N LYS A 86 -1.27 9.34 19.70
CA LYS A 86 -1.32 10.77 19.39
C LYS A 86 0.03 11.44 19.65
N ARG A 87 0.59 11.24 20.85
CA ARG A 87 1.90 11.78 21.24
C ARG A 87 3.03 11.34 20.31
N SER A 88 3.07 10.06 19.92
CA SER A 88 4.08 9.56 18.98
C SER A 88 4.03 10.28 17.62
N ARG A 89 2.83 10.64 17.14
CA ARG A 89 2.68 11.36 15.87
C ARG A 89 3.06 12.82 15.98
N GLU A 90 2.70 13.46 17.08
CA GLU A 90 3.12 14.83 17.39
C GLU A 90 4.64 14.90 17.41
N MET A 91 5.31 14.00 18.15
CA MET A 91 6.78 13.95 18.19
C MET A 91 7.41 13.72 16.80
N LYS A 92 6.84 12.83 15.97
CA LYS A 92 7.31 12.64 14.59
C LYS A 92 7.12 13.87 13.72
N THR A 93 6.03 14.60 13.93
CA THR A 93 5.72 15.82 13.16
C THR A 93 6.65 16.95 13.56
N GLU A 94 6.86 17.14 14.86
CA GLU A 94 7.82 18.11 15.41
C GLU A 94 9.26 17.80 14.97
N HIS A 95 9.66 16.54 15.02
CA HIS A 95 10.97 16.13 14.50
C HIS A 95 11.13 16.48 13.02
N ARG A 96 10.12 16.21 12.18
CA ARG A 96 10.16 16.58 10.74
C ARG A 96 10.26 18.08 10.49
N LYS A 97 9.72 18.93 11.38
CA LYS A 97 9.83 20.39 11.26
C LYS A 97 11.22 20.87 11.67
N ASN A 98 11.80 20.26 12.69
CA ASN A 98 13.07 20.70 13.29
C ASN A 98 14.30 20.05 12.65
N THR A 99 14.12 18.94 11.93
CA THR A 99 15.18 18.29 11.14
C THR A 99 15.28 19.00 9.80
N THR A 100 16.45 19.58 9.51
CA THR A 100 16.79 19.99 8.15
C THR A 100 16.68 18.78 7.23
N PRO A 101 16.12 18.91 6.01
CA PRO A 101 16.05 17.78 5.09
C PRO A 101 17.47 17.27 4.86
N TYR A 102 17.80 16.13 5.49
CA TYR A 102 19.03 15.43 5.23
C TYR A 102 19.00 15.10 3.74
N LYS A 103 19.89 15.74 2.97
CA LYS A 103 20.15 15.30 1.61
C LYS A 103 20.63 13.88 1.75
N LYS A 104 19.77 12.91 1.42
CA LYS A 104 20.26 11.56 1.20
C LYS A 104 21.33 11.71 0.14
N ASP A 105 22.57 11.41 0.48
CA ASP A 105 23.56 11.15 -0.53
C ASP A 105 22.92 10.12 -1.44
N LEU A 106 22.73 10.50 -2.70
CA LEU A 106 22.23 9.58 -3.72
C LEU A 106 23.15 8.37 -3.61
N MET A 107 22.57 7.17 -3.39
CA MET A 107 23.35 5.94 -3.51
C MET A 107 24.05 6.03 -4.86
N VAL A 108 25.37 6.15 -4.82
CA VAL A 108 26.19 6.10 -6.03
C VAL A 108 25.85 4.73 -6.65
N PRO A 109 25.35 4.68 -7.89
CA PRO A 109 25.06 3.42 -8.53
C PRO A 109 26.32 2.57 -8.44
N THR A 110 26.21 1.38 -7.88
CA THR A 110 27.30 0.42 -7.94
C THR A 110 27.62 0.21 -9.41
N GLU A 111 28.84 0.51 -9.84
CA GLU A 111 29.32 0.34 -11.23
C GLU A 111 29.35 -1.13 -11.67
N GLN A 112 28.88 -2.05 -10.83
CA GLN A 112 28.84 -3.46 -11.17
C GLN A 112 27.77 -3.69 -12.24
N PRO A 113 28.14 -4.39 -13.33
CA PRO A 113 27.17 -4.80 -14.33
C PRO A 113 26.07 -5.65 -13.66
N ASN A 114 24.83 -5.22 -13.83
CA ASN A 114 23.65 -5.95 -13.38
C ASN A 114 23.32 -7.02 -14.43
N PHE A 115 23.55 -8.29 -14.09
CA PHE A 115 23.24 -9.44 -14.93
C PHE A 115 21.86 -10.04 -14.61
N ASP A 116 21.15 -9.54 -13.59
CA ASP A 116 19.81 -10.03 -13.25
C ASP A 116 18.75 -9.49 -14.23
N TYR A 117 18.96 -8.28 -14.78
CA TYR A 117 18.00 -7.60 -15.66
C TYR A 117 18.69 -6.64 -16.65
N GLY A 118 18.08 -6.45 -17.83
CA GLY A 118 18.52 -5.48 -18.84
C GLY A 118 19.23 -6.13 -20.04
N PRO A 119 19.86 -5.33 -20.93
CA PRO A 119 20.50 -5.83 -22.15
C PRO A 119 21.68 -6.78 -21.91
N ASN A 120 22.24 -6.75 -20.69
CA ASN A 120 23.33 -7.63 -20.25
C ASN A 120 22.82 -8.74 -19.32
N ALA A 121 21.50 -8.97 -19.25
CA ALA A 121 20.96 -10.01 -18.39
C ALA A 121 21.49 -11.38 -18.83
N GLU A 122 21.81 -12.23 -17.86
CA GLU A 122 22.16 -13.62 -18.14
C GLU A 122 20.88 -14.34 -18.61
N GLU A 123 20.79 -14.60 -19.90
CA GLU A 123 19.70 -15.40 -20.46
C GLU A 123 19.96 -16.87 -20.10
N GLY A 124 18.96 -17.53 -19.51
CA GLY A 124 19.03 -18.96 -19.31
C GLY A 124 19.16 -19.67 -20.65
N GLU A 125 20.19 -20.49 -20.82
CA GLU A 125 20.41 -21.29 -22.03
C GLU A 125 19.40 -22.45 -22.10
N LEU A 126 18.13 -22.16 -22.37
CA LEU A 126 17.24 -23.19 -22.90
C LEU A 126 17.50 -23.27 -24.40
N THR A 127 17.83 -24.46 -24.88
CA THR A 127 17.79 -24.71 -26.31
C THR A 127 16.36 -24.48 -26.82
N LYS A 128 16.23 -24.03 -28.07
CA LYS A 128 14.91 -23.77 -28.67
C LYS A 128 13.99 -24.98 -28.58
N GLU A 129 14.56 -26.18 -28.69
CA GLU A 129 13.86 -27.45 -28.61
C GLU A 129 13.29 -27.72 -27.20
N GLU A 130 14.07 -27.45 -26.14
CA GLU A 130 13.61 -27.58 -24.76
C GLU A 130 12.50 -26.58 -24.45
N PHE A 131 12.64 -25.34 -24.93
CA PHE A 131 11.61 -24.31 -24.78
C PHE A 131 10.29 -24.73 -25.44
N ASP A 132 10.34 -25.16 -26.70
CA ASP A 132 9.17 -25.61 -27.43
C ASP A 132 8.52 -26.84 -26.77
N SER A 133 9.33 -27.75 -26.19
CA SER A 133 8.81 -28.91 -25.46
C SER A 133 8.03 -28.52 -24.20
N GLU A 134 8.53 -27.54 -23.43
CA GLU A 134 7.89 -27.06 -22.20
C GLU A 134 6.63 -26.26 -22.51
N VAL A 135 6.62 -25.45 -23.56
CA VAL A 135 5.43 -24.73 -24.03
C VAL A 135 4.32 -25.71 -24.39
N ASN A 136 4.63 -26.78 -25.13
CA ASN A 136 3.66 -27.81 -25.49
C ASN A 136 3.14 -28.57 -24.27
N ARG A 137 4.02 -28.89 -23.31
CA ARG A 137 3.63 -29.51 -22.04
C ARG A 137 2.63 -28.66 -21.26
N ARG A 138 2.91 -27.36 -21.11
CA ARG A 138 2.01 -26.41 -20.42
C ARG A 138 0.70 -26.21 -21.16
N LEU A 139 0.72 -26.09 -22.49
CA LEU A 139 -0.50 -25.99 -23.30
C LEU A 139 -1.40 -27.21 -23.10
N HIS A 140 -0.82 -28.41 -23.03
CA HIS A 140 -1.56 -29.64 -22.75
C HIS A 140 -2.13 -29.67 -21.32
N GLU A 141 -1.39 -29.19 -20.32
CA GLU A 141 -1.91 -29.03 -18.93
C GLU A 141 -3.12 -28.07 -18.87
N PHE A 142 -3.12 -27.00 -19.68
CA PHE A 142 -4.19 -26.02 -19.71
C PHE A 142 -5.40 -26.43 -20.56
N GLN A 143 -5.28 -27.48 -21.38
CA GLN A 143 -6.43 -28.10 -22.05
C GLN A 143 -7.22 -28.92 -21.03
N ILE A 144 -7.96 -28.22 -20.17
CA ILE A 144 -9.01 -28.83 -19.35
C ILE A 144 -10.01 -29.43 -20.32
N THR A 145 -10.05 -30.76 -20.38
CA THR A 145 -11.10 -31.50 -21.09
C THR A 145 -12.42 -31.15 -20.44
N GLY A 146 -13.18 -30.26 -21.07
CA GLY A 146 -14.55 -29.96 -20.64
C GLY A 146 -15.38 -31.24 -20.68
N LYS A 147 -15.71 -31.76 -19.50
CA LYS A 147 -16.78 -32.73 -19.27
C LYS A 147 -17.90 -32.04 -18.51
#